data_AF-A0A7C4GDT3-F1
#
_entry.id   AF-A0A7C4GDT3-F1
#
_cell.length_a   1.000
_cell.length_b   1.000
_cell.length_c   1.000
_cell.angle_alpha   90.00
_cell.angle_beta   90.00
_cell.angle_gamma   90.00
#
_symmetry.space_group_name_H-M   'P 1'
#
loop_
_entity.id
_entity.type
_entity.pdbx_description
1 polymer ?
#
loop_
_entity_poly.entity_id
_entity_poly.type
_entity_poly.pdbx_seq_one_letter_code
_entity_poly.pdbx_strand_id
1 'polypeptide(L)'
;MPTVPADADALSLLLPRPTCLRPRAGRFVWPPRCPVTVRGALAPPESAALERLGDRCRALLGVELRRTTAEPTGPCLIIESAGRH
;
A
#
# COMPACT_ATOMS: atom_id res chain seq x y z
N MET A 1 3.17 -25.40 9.32
CA MET A 1 3.67 -24.09 8.83
C MET A 1 2.56 -23.46 8.00
N PRO A 2 2.18 -22.19 8.21
CA PRO A 2 1.22 -21.53 7.33
C PRO A 2 1.86 -21.34 5.95
N THR A 3 1.34 -22.05 4.96
CA THR A 3 1.67 -21.87 3.55
C THR A 3 1.12 -20.53 3.11
N VAL A 4 1.99 -19.54 2.96
CA VAL A 4 1.63 -18.28 2.31
C VAL A 4 1.34 -18.64 0.84
N PRO A 5 0.15 -18.31 0.29
CA PRO A 5 -0.12 -18.55 -1.12
C PRO A 5 0.97 -17.89 -1.97
N ALA A 6 1.35 -18.52 -3.08
CA ALA A 6 2.34 -17.93 -3.97
C ALA A 6 1.84 -16.53 -4.40
N ASP A 7 2.72 -15.54 -4.49
CA ASP A 7 2.32 -14.13 -4.71
C ASP A 7 1.45 -13.94 -5.99
N ALA A 8 1.56 -14.85 -6.97
CA ALA A 8 0.70 -14.91 -8.14
C ALA A 8 -0.78 -15.22 -7.82
N ASP A 9 -1.03 -16.09 -6.84
CA ASP A 9 -2.38 -16.47 -6.40
C ASP A 9 -3.05 -15.30 -5.67
N ALA A 10 -2.31 -14.53 -4.87
CA ALA A 10 -2.83 -13.37 -4.16
C ALA A 10 -3.33 -12.28 -5.13
N LEU A 11 -2.62 -12.07 -6.24
CA LEU A 11 -3.02 -11.11 -7.26
C LEU A 11 -4.27 -11.54 -8.05
N SER A 12 -4.50 -12.86 -8.17
CA SER A 12 -5.69 -13.41 -8.84
C SER A 12 -7.00 -13.14 -8.09
N LEU A 13 -6.91 -12.81 -6.80
CA LEU A 13 -8.05 -12.54 -5.90
C LEU A 13 -8.56 -11.08 -5.97
N LEU A 14 -7.91 -10.20 -6.74
CA LEU A 14 -8.31 -8.80 -6.86
C LEU A 14 -9.64 -8.66 -7.60
N LEU A 15 -10.63 -8.03 -6.95
CA LEU A 15 -11.96 -7.77 -7.48
C LEU A 15 -12.34 -6.28 -7.31
N PRO A 16 -12.84 -5.60 -8.36
CA PRO A 16 -12.92 -6.08 -9.74
C PRO A 16 -11.53 -6.35 -10.32
N ARG A 17 -11.45 -7.23 -11.33
CA ARG A 17 -10.17 -7.54 -11.97
C ARG A 17 -9.57 -6.26 -12.58
N PRO A 18 -8.33 -5.90 -12.23
CA PRO A 18 -7.69 -4.71 -12.81
C PRO A 18 -7.51 -4.91 -14.32
N THR A 19 -7.79 -3.85 -15.09
CA THR A 19 -7.62 -3.83 -16.55
C THR A 19 -6.16 -3.97 -16.97
N CYS A 20 -5.22 -3.57 -16.12
CA CYS A 20 -3.79 -3.72 -16.32
C CYS A 20 -3.13 -4.14 -15.02
N LEU A 21 -2.46 -5.29 -15.04
CA LEU A 21 -1.64 -5.78 -13.93
C LEU A 21 -0.31 -6.29 -14.49
N ARG A 22 0.80 -5.79 -13.94
CA ARG A 22 2.16 -6.17 -14.34
C ARG A 22 2.95 -6.62 -13.11
N PRO A 23 2.77 -7.87 -12.65
CA PRO A 23 3.57 -8.38 -11.54
C PRO A 23 5.05 -8.35 -11.91
N ARG A 24 5.89 -8.00 -10.94
CA ARG A 24 7.35 -8.09 -11.05
C ARG A 24 7.85 -9.15 -10.09
N ALA A 25 8.99 -9.77 -10.41
CA ALA A 25 9.63 -10.71 -9.51
C ALA A 25 10.03 -10.00 -8.19
N GLY A 26 9.93 -10.74 -7.09
CA GLY A 26 10.16 -10.24 -5.74
C GLY A 26 8.86 -10.02 -4.96
N ARG A 27 8.98 -9.94 -3.64
CA ARG A 27 7.87 -9.77 -2.72
C ARG A 27 8.06 -8.51 -1.89
N PHE A 28 6.99 -7.73 -1.74
CA PHE A 28 6.96 -6.66 -0.74
C PHE A 28 6.60 -7.25 0.62
N VAL A 29 7.48 -7.06 1.60
CA VAL A 29 7.23 -7.42 3.00
C VAL A 29 6.96 -6.14 3.77
N TRP A 30 5.79 -6.07 4.40
CA TRP A 30 5.42 -4.92 5.21
C TRP A 30 6.34 -4.79 6.43
N PRO A 31 7.12 -3.70 6.54
CA PRO A 31 7.85 -3.43 7.77
C PRO A 31 6.86 -2.98 8.87
N PRO A 32 7.14 -3.24 10.16
CA PRO A 32 6.25 -2.85 11.27
C PRO A 32 5.91 -1.36 11.29
N ARG A 33 6.85 -0.51 10.87
CA ARG A 33 6.64 0.90 10.59
C ARG A 33 6.88 1.12 9.10
N CYS A 34 5.81 1.18 8.32
CA CYS A 34 5.91 1.35 6.89
C CYS A 34 5.92 2.84 6.53
N PRO A 35 7.03 3.34 5.94
CA PRO A 35 7.04 4.69 5.41
C PRO A 35 6.06 4.78 4.24
N VAL A 36 5.24 5.83 4.25
CA VAL A 36 4.30 6.18 3.19
C VAL A 36 4.70 7.52 2.62
N THR A 37 5.04 7.54 1.33
CA THR A 37 5.30 8.78 0.60
C THR A 37 4.09 9.11 -0.26
N VAL A 38 3.54 10.31 -0.08
CA VAL A 38 2.46 10.83 -0.91
C VAL A 38 3.07 11.76 -1.95
N ARG A 39 2.86 11.45 -3.23
CA ARG A 39 3.25 12.29 -4.35
C ARG A 39 2.02 13.03 -4.85
N GLY A 40 2.06 14.36 -4.79
CA GLY A 40 0.94 15.24 -5.10
C GLY A 40 0.12 15.63 -3.86
N ALA A 41 -0.98 16.34 -4.08
CA ALA A 41 -1.89 16.77 -3.02
C ALA A 41 -3.06 15.80 -2.90
N LEU A 42 -3.27 15.22 -1.71
CA LEU A 42 -4.46 14.41 -1.47
C LEU A 42 -5.68 15.33 -1.34
N ALA A 43 -6.73 15.05 -2.11
CA ALA A 43 -8.03 15.65 -1.85
C ALA A 43 -8.60 15.14 -0.50
N PRO A 44 -9.54 15.85 0.13
CA PRO A 44 -10.17 15.41 1.38
C PRO A 44 -10.66 13.94 1.40
N PRO A 45 -11.35 13.42 0.36
CA PRO A 45 -11.79 12.01 0.37
C PRO A 45 -10.62 11.03 0.31
N GLU A 46 -9.53 11.36 -0.39
CA GLU A 46 -8.34 10.51 -0.47
C GLU A 46 -7.57 10.50 0.84
N SER A 47 -7.45 11.65 1.51
CA SER A 47 -6.85 11.70 2.84
C SER A 47 -7.65 10.84 3.82
N ALA A 48 -8.98 10.91 3.79
CA ALA A 48 -9.82 10.06 4.63
C ALA A 48 -9.67 8.56 4.28
N ALA A 49 -9.49 8.22 3.01
CA ALA A 49 -9.22 6.85 2.58
C ALA A 49 -7.86 6.35 3.09
N LEU A 50 -6.83 7.20 3.09
CA LEU A 50 -5.51 6.88 3.60
C LEU A 50 -5.52 6.62 5.11
N GLU A 51 -6.26 7.41 5.89
CA GLU A 51 -6.42 7.15 7.33
C GLU A 51 -7.11 5.80 7.58
N ARG A 52 -8.21 5.50 6.87
CA ARG A 52 -8.88 4.19 6.97
C ARG A 52 -7.97 3.03 6.58
N LEU A 53 -7.10 3.22 5.59
CA LEU A 53 -6.10 2.22 5.22
C LEU A 53 -5.10 2.00 6.36
N GLY A 54 -4.59 3.08 6.96
CA GLY A 54 -3.69 3.03 8.12
C GLY A 54 -4.30 2.26 9.29
N ASP A 55 -5.55 2.53 9.63
CA ASP A 55 -6.28 1.83 10.69
C ASP A 55 -6.41 0.34 10.41
N ARG A 56 -6.75 -0.04 9.18
CA ARG A 56 -6.86 -1.45 8.77
C ARG A 56 -5.51 -2.16 8.80
N CYS A 57 -4.44 -1.52 8.32
CA CYS A 57 -3.09 -2.08 8.38
C CYS A 57 -2.65 -2.30 9.84
N ARG A 58 -2.93 -1.36 10.73
CA ARG A 58 -2.62 -1.50 12.15
C ARG A 58 -3.42 -2.65 12.78
N ALA A 59 -4.73 -2.69 12.56
CA ALA A 59 -5.61 -3.67 13.18
C ALA A 59 -5.38 -5.11 12.68
N LEU A 60 -5.13 -5.29 11.38
CA LEU A 60 -5.02 -6.62 10.77
C LEU A 60 -3.59 -7.14 10.69
N LEU A 61 -2.60 -6.24 10.54
CA LEU A 61 -1.20 -6.61 10.27
C LEU A 61 -0.24 -6.14 11.37
N GLY A 62 -0.70 -5.33 12.34
CA GLY A 62 0.18 -4.70 13.33
C GLY A 62 1.14 -3.67 12.71
N VAL A 63 0.88 -3.22 11.48
CA VAL A 63 1.74 -2.32 10.72
C VAL A 63 1.27 -0.88 10.89
N GLU A 64 2.18 0.00 11.30
CA GLU A 64 1.93 1.43 11.41
C GLU A 64 2.38 2.14 10.12
N LEU A 65 1.43 2.72 9.39
CA LEU A 65 1.74 3.57 8.24
C LEU A 65 2.17 4.97 8.72
N ARG A 66 3.38 5.41 8.35
CA ARG A 66 3.90 6.73 8.72
C ARG A 66 4.19 7.56 7.49
N ARG A 67 3.52 8.71 7.36
CA ARG A 67 3.81 9.66 6.28
C ARG A 67 5.24 10.18 6.41
N THR A 68 6.00 10.15 5.33
CA THR A 68 7.36 10.67 5.26
C THR A 68 7.55 11.55 4.03
N THR A 69 8.38 12.57 4.17
CA THR A 69 8.87 13.43 3.07
C THR A 69 10.30 13.07 2.65
N ALA A 70 10.97 12.19 3.39
CA ALA A 70 12.31 11.72 3.06
C ALA A 70 12.29 10.73 1.90
N GLU A 71 13.33 10.77 1.07
CA GLU A 71 13.49 9.82 -0.03
C GLU A 71 13.62 8.39 0.52
N PRO A 72 12.79 7.44 0.05
CA PRO A 72 12.74 6.11 0.63
C PRO A 72 13.98 5.29 0.25
N THR A 73 14.81 4.97 1.23
CA THR A 73 16.00 4.11 1.10
C THR A 73 15.69 2.61 1.26
N GLY A 74 14.42 2.24 1.44
CA GLY A 74 13.97 0.88 1.69
C GLY A 74 12.52 0.64 1.26
N PRO A 75 11.89 -0.48 1.69
CA PRO A 75 10.51 -0.79 1.33
C PRO A 75 9.57 0.30 1.82
N CYS A 76 8.92 0.97 0.87
CA CYS A 76 7.99 2.06 1.13
C CYS A 76 6.70 1.88 0.31
N LEU A 77 5.61 2.43 0.83
CA LEU A 77 4.39 2.60 0.07
C LEU A 77 4.41 3.99 -0.58
N ILE A 78 4.23 4.04 -1.89
CA ILE A 78 4.11 5.30 -2.64
C ILE A 78 2.67 5.44 -3.09
N ILE A 79 2.04 6.55 -2.74
CA ILE A 79 0.68 6.90 -3.16
C ILE A 79 0.79 8.10 -4.08
N GLU A 80 0.38 7.92 -5.33
CA GLU A 80 0.30 9.00 -6.29
C GLU A 80 -1.14 9.51 -6.34
N SER A 81 -1.31 10.81 -6.15
CA SER A 81 -2.60 11.46 -6.35
C SER A 81 -2.42 12.68 -7.25
N ALA A 82 -3.32 12.80 -8.21
CA ALA A 82 -3.43 14.00 -9.02
C ALA A 82 -4.13 15.16 -8.29
N GLY A 83 -4.70 14.91 -7.10
CA GLY A 83 -5.54 15.85 -6.35
C GLY A 83 -6.83 16.24 -7.07
N ARG A 84 -7.22 15.48 -8.10
CA ARG A 84 -8.41 15.74 -8.93
C ARG A 84 -9.54 14.82 -8.48
N HIS A 85 -10.54 15.41 -7.84
CA HIS A 85 -11.83 14.80 -7.51
C HIS A 85 -12.93 15.77 -7.94
#